data_AF-A0A9D6TPA7-F1
#
_entry.id   AF-A0A9D6TPA7-F1
#
_cell.length_a   1.000
_cell.length_b   1.000
_cell.length_c   1.000
_cell.angle_alpha   90.00
_cell.angle_beta   90.00
_cell.angle_gamma   90.00
#
_symmetry.space_group_name_H-M   'P 1'
#
loop_
_entity.id
_entity.type
_entity.pdbx_description
1 polymer ?
#
loop_
_entity_poly.entity_id
_entity_poly.type
_entity_poly.pdbx_seq_one_letter_code
_entity_poly.pdbx_strand_id
1 'polypeptide(L)'
;MPELSRFYGVIIRMYAEPSERHHLAHFHAYYQEQVAVFSISPVASLAGSIPQRQQRLVEAWAELHQTELMADWQLLQDGRKPAPISPLQ
;
A
#
# COMPACT_ATOMS: atom_id res chain seq x y z
N MET A 1 4.20 3.82 11.53
CA MET A 1 4.09 2.74 10.52
C MET A 1 5.11 3.02 9.42
N PRO A 2 5.82 2.01 8.90
CA PRO A 2 6.86 2.21 7.91
C PRO A 2 6.28 2.75 6.60
N GLU A 3 6.97 3.73 6.04
CA GLU A 3 6.70 4.27 4.70
C GLU A 3 7.48 3.44 3.68
N LEU A 4 6.77 2.93 2.68
CA LEU A 4 7.36 2.16 1.58
C LEU A 4 7.81 3.10 0.46
N SER A 5 6.95 4.08 0.11
CA SER A 5 7.20 4.96 -1.02
C SER A 5 6.41 6.26 -0.91
N ARG A 6 6.81 7.26 -1.70
CA ARG A 6 6.15 8.57 -1.79
C ARG A 6 6.30 9.17 -3.17
N PHE A 7 5.19 9.58 -3.77
CA PHE A 7 5.16 10.19 -5.10
C PHE A 7 3.90 11.05 -5.27
N TYR A 8 3.99 12.16 -6.01
CA TYR A 8 2.82 12.99 -6.36
C TYR A 8 1.93 13.40 -5.16
N GLY A 9 2.52 13.57 -3.96
CA GLY A 9 1.81 13.88 -2.72
C GLY A 9 1.14 12.68 -2.03
N VAL A 10 1.22 11.49 -2.63
CA VAL A 10 0.77 10.21 -2.06
C VAL A 10 1.88 9.61 -1.21
N ILE A 11 1.52 9.07 -0.05
CA ILE A 11 2.40 8.32 0.85
C ILE A 11 1.89 6.89 0.93
N ILE A 12 2.74 5.92 0.59
CA ILE A 12 2.42 4.50 0.72
C ILE A 12 2.98 3.95 2.02
N ARG A 13 2.14 3.26 2.77
CA ARG A 13 2.51 2.59 4.04
C ARG A 13 1.96 1.18 4.07
N MET A 14 2.64 0.34 4.83
CA MET A 14 2.19 -1.02 5.11
C MET A 14 2.48 -1.36 6.56
N TYR A 15 1.54 -1.98 7.24
CA TYR A 15 1.67 -2.39 8.63
C TYR A 15 0.68 -3.51 8.93
N ALA A 16 1.00 -4.36 9.91
CA ALA A 16 0.09 -5.40 10.35
C ALA A 16 -1.03 -4.79 11.21
N GLU A 17 -2.28 -5.15 10.93
CA GLU A 17 -3.43 -4.82 11.77
C GLU A 17 -3.75 -6.04 12.66
N PRO A 18 -3.39 -6.02 13.96
CA PRO A 18 -3.49 -7.21 14.82
C PRO A 18 -4.93 -7.68 15.08
N SER A 19 -5.89 -6.82 14.78
CA SER A 19 -7.31 -6.96 15.12
C SER A 19 -8.20 -7.32 13.93
N GLU A 20 -7.69 -7.32 12.70
CA GLU A 20 -8.49 -7.68 11.52
C GLU A 20 -8.39 -9.17 11.20
N ARG A 21 -9.55 -9.83 11.13
CA ARG A 21 -9.69 -11.25 10.77
C ARG A 21 -9.36 -11.54 9.29
N HIS A 22 -8.98 -10.53 8.51
CA HIS A 22 -8.79 -10.65 7.06
C HIS A 22 -7.31 -10.73 6.73
N HIS A 23 -6.86 -11.95 6.40
CA HIS A 23 -5.49 -12.28 5.97
C HIS A 23 -5.16 -11.74 4.55
N LEU A 24 -5.89 -10.74 4.05
CA LEU A 24 -5.70 -10.23 2.71
C LEU A 24 -4.50 -9.27 2.70
N ALA A 25 -3.54 -9.54 1.84
CA ALA A 25 -2.37 -8.69 1.67
C ALA A 25 -2.78 -7.31 1.12
N HIS A 26 -2.50 -6.26 1.89
CA HIS A 26 -2.95 -4.90 1.59
C HIS A 26 -1.92 -3.85 1.95
N PHE A 27 -2.12 -2.63 1.45
CA PHE A 27 -1.35 -1.44 1.80
C PHE A 27 -2.26 -0.21 1.88
N HIS A 28 -1.74 0.86 2.50
CA HIS A 28 -2.45 2.10 2.74
C HIS A 28 -1.82 3.23 1.92
N ALA A 29 -2.66 3.97 1.20
CA ALA A 29 -2.30 5.19 0.50
C ALA A 29 -2.90 6.40 1.21
N TYR A 30 -2.04 7.33 1.61
CA TYR A 30 -2.43 8.60 2.23
C TYR A 30 -2.25 9.73 1.24
N TYR A 31 -3.26 10.59 1.11
CA TYR A 31 -3.17 11.82 0.34
C TYR A 31 -3.92 12.94 1.08
N GLN A 32 -3.17 13.96 1.53
CA GLN A 32 -3.71 14.99 2.42
C GLN A 32 -4.35 14.35 3.68
N GLU A 33 -5.61 14.67 3.96
CA GLU A 33 -6.39 14.11 5.09
C GLU A 33 -7.13 12.82 4.72
N GLN A 34 -6.98 12.35 3.47
CA GLN A 34 -7.69 11.20 2.93
C GLN A 34 -6.83 9.94 2.94
N VAL A 35 -7.49 8.80 3.11
CA VAL A 35 -6.87 7.46 3.18
C VAL A 35 -7.67 6.49 2.34
N ALA A 36 -6.97 5.67 1.58
CA ALA A 36 -7.51 4.49 0.91
C ALA A 36 -6.64 3.26 1.19
N VAL A 37 -7.28 2.10 1.28
CA VAL A 37 -6.66 0.79 1.49
C VAL A 37 -6.82 -0.02 0.21
N PHE A 38 -5.75 -0.66 -0.24
CA PHE A 38 -5.72 -1.43 -1.49
C PHE A 38 -5.24 -2.84 -1.24
N SER A 39 -5.87 -3.84 -1.88
CA SER A 39 -5.31 -5.19 -2.00
C SER A 39 -4.10 -5.18 -2.94
N ILE A 40 -3.19 -6.12 -2.74
CA ILE A 40 -1.98 -6.24 -3.57
C ILE A 40 -2.23 -7.11 -4.81
N SER A 41 -2.99 -8.20 -4.67
CA SER A 41 -3.23 -9.17 -5.74
C SER A 41 -4.66 -9.71 -5.70
N PRO A 42 -5.58 -9.22 -6.55
CA PRO A 42 -5.39 -8.15 -7.53
C PRO A 42 -5.23 -6.77 -6.85
N VAL A 43 -4.70 -5.79 -7.58
CA VAL A 43 -4.70 -4.40 -7.12
C VAL A 43 -6.11 -3.85 -7.20
N ALA A 44 -6.73 -3.60 -6.05
CA ALA A 44 -8.10 -3.07 -5.97
C ALA A 44 -8.31 -2.28 -4.68
N SER A 45 -9.14 -1.23 -4.74
CA SER A 45 -9.54 -0.49 -3.53
C SER A 45 -10.44 -1.37 -2.66
N LEU A 46 -10.07 -1.49 -1.38
CA LEU A 46 -10.80 -2.25 -0.36
C LEU A 46 -11.66 -1.34 0.52
N ALA A 47 -11.09 -0.20 0.93
CA ALA A 47 -11.73 0.71 1.87
C ALA A 47 -11.19 2.13 1.72
N GLY A 48 -11.96 3.10 2.22
CA GLY A 48 -11.59 4.51 2.13
C GLY A 48 -11.63 5.04 0.70
N SER A 49 -11.17 6.27 0.53
CA SER A 49 -11.13 6.92 -0.77
C SER A 49 -10.11 8.05 -0.78
N ILE A 50 -9.55 8.28 -1.96
CA ILE A 50 -8.70 9.41 -2.33
C ILE A 50 -9.19 9.92 -3.69
N PRO A 51 -8.76 11.11 -4.16
CA PRO A 51 -9.28 11.63 -5.42
C PRO A 51 -8.89 10.70 -6.58
N GLN A 52 -9.76 10.60 -7.58
CA GLN A 52 -9.63 9.58 -8.64
C GLN A 52 -8.27 9.59 -9.37
N ARG A 53 -7.66 10.77 -9.52
CA ARG A 53 -6.33 10.91 -10.12
C ARG A 53 -5.27 10.18 -9.29
N GLN A 54 -5.25 10.38 -7.98
CA GLN A 54 -4.32 9.74 -7.06
C GLN A 54 -4.57 8.25 -6.97
N GLN A 55 -5.85 7.82 -6.96
CA GLN A 55 -6.20 6.41 -7.00
C GLN A 55 -5.57 5.71 -8.22
N ARG A 56 -5.69 6.28 -9.42
CA ARG A 56 -5.07 5.71 -10.63
C ARG A 56 -3.55 5.64 -10.55
N LEU A 57 -2.89 6.64 -9.96
CA LEU A 57 -1.44 6.63 -9.75
C LEU A 57 -1.03 5.53 -8.77
N VAL A 58 -1.79 5.33 -7.70
CA VAL A 58 -1.56 4.26 -6.72
C VAL A 58 -1.74 2.89 -7.35
N GLU A 59 -2.82 2.69 -8.12
CA GLU A 59 -3.09 1.44 -8.81
C GLU A 59 -1.97 1.11 -9.80
N ALA A 60 -1.57 2.07 -10.64
CA ALA A 60 -0.47 1.87 -11.59
C ALA A 60 0.86 1.55 -10.89
N TRP A 61 1.18 2.27 -9.82
CA TRP A 61 2.37 2.00 -9.01
C TRP A 61 2.32 0.61 -8.37
N ALA A 62 1.19 0.21 -7.79
CA ALA A 62 1.05 -1.09 -7.15
C ALA A 62 1.14 -2.26 -8.14
N GLU A 63 0.63 -2.09 -9.37
CA GLU A 63 0.78 -3.10 -10.42
C GLU A 63 2.25 -3.28 -10.83
N LEU A 64 3.02 -2.19 -10.93
CA LEU A 64 4.46 -2.26 -11.25
C LEU A 64 5.29 -2.91 -10.13
N HIS A 65 4.85 -2.77 -8.87
CA HIS A 65 5.60 -3.17 -7.68
C HIS A 65 4.93 -4.32 -6.90
N GLN A 66 4.03 -5.08 -7.54
CA GLN A 66 3.23 -6.11 -6.87
C GLN A 66 4.08 -7.18 -6.17
N THR A 67 5.19 -7.59 -6.78
CA THR A 67 6.13 -8.56 -6.19
C THR A 67 6.82 -8.02 -4.93
N GLU A 68 7.27 -6.77 -4.96
CA GLU A 68 7.90 -6.11 -3.81
C GLU A 68 6.90 -5.93 -2.66
N LEU A 69 5.68 -5.49 -2.98
CA LEU A 69 4.58 -5.37 -2.01
C LEU A 69 4.25 -6.71 -1.34
N MET A 70 4.22 -7.81 -2.09
CA MET A 70 3.96 -9.13 -1.53
C MET A 70 5.11 -9.60 -0.63
N ALA A 71 6.36 -9.31 -1.00
CA ALA A 71 7.51 -9.62 -0.16
C ALA A 71 7.48 -8.82 1.15
N ASP A 72 7.16 -7.53 1.08
CA ASP A 72 7.02 -6.66 2.24
C ASP A 72 5.87 -7.08 3.17
N TRP A 73 4.76 -7.54 2.58
CA TRP A 73 3.67 -8.15 3.34
C TRP A 73 4.17 -9.35 4.15
N GLN A 74 4.90 -10.27 3.50
CA GLN A 74 5.46 -11.44 4.20
C GLN A 74 6.46 -11.04 5.29
N LEU A 75 7.32 -10.05 5.04
CA LEU A 75 8.23 -9.52 6.06
C LEU A 75 7.47 -9.04 7.30
N LEU A 76 6.39 -8.30 7.12
CA LEU A 76 5.57 -7.82 8.23
C LEU A 76 4.90 -8.95 9.00
N GLN A 77 4.40 -9.98 8.32
CA GLN A 77 3.83 -11.16 8.96
C GLN A 77 4.87 -11.91 9.83
N ASP A 78 6.14 -11.87 9.43
CA ASP A 78 7.27 -12.44 10.17
C ASP A 78 7.80 -11.49 11.27
N GLY A 79 7.13 -10.35 11.53
CA GLY A 79 7.57 -9.34 12.50
C GLY A 79 8.79 -8.53 12.05
N ARG A 80 9.13 -8.59 10.77
CA ARG A 80 10.25 -7.85 10.17
C ARG A 80 9.76 -6.54 9.54
N LYS A 81 10.69 -5.59 9.40
CA LYS A 81 10.41 -4.31 8.76
C LYS A 81 10.38 -4.48 7.23
N PRO A 82 9.41 -3.89 6.52
CA PRO A 82 9.38 -3.86 5.07
C PRO A 82 10.47 -2.93 4.51
N ALA A 83 10.80 -3.12 3.24
CA ALA A 83 11.82 -2.35 2.53
C ALA A 83 11.21 -1.12 1.82
N PRO A 84 12.00 -0.07 1.55
CA PRO A 84 11.57 1.00 0.66
C PRO A 84 11.37 0.47 -0.77
N ILE A 85 10.29 0.90 -1.43
CA ILE A 85 9.97 0.59 -2.82
C ILE A 85 10.10 1.88 -3.65
N SER A 86 10.67 1.76 -4.84
CA SER A 86 10.89 2.91 -5.73
C SER A 86 9.59 3.66 -6.03
N PRO A 87 9.60 5.01 -6.08
CA PRO A 87 8.42 5.80 -6.39
C PRO A 87 8.03 5.71 -7.87
N LEU A 88 6.76 5.97 -8.16
CA LEU A 88 6.28 6.12 -9.54
C LEU A 88 6.95 7.34 -10.19
N GLN A 89 7.54 7.14 -11.37
CA GLN A 89 8.18 8.20 -12.17
C GLN A 89 7.18 8.97 -13.01
#